data_AF-A0A7J4M0T4-F1
#
_entry.id   AF-A0A7J4M0T4-F1
#
_cell.length_a   1.000
_cell.length_b   1.000
_cell.length_c   1.000
_cell.angle_alpha   90.00
_cell.angle_beta   90.00
_cell.angle_gamma   90.00
#
_symmetry.space_group_name_H-M   'P 1'
#
loop_
_entity.id
_entity.type
_entity.pdbx_description
1 polymer ?
#
loop_
_entity_poly.entity_id
_entity_poly.type
_entity_poly.pdbx_seq_one_letter_code
_entity_poly.pdbx_strand_id
1 'polypeptide(L)'
;MGKQKLFTLLLWTFLFCVSLFIFIACSSQEEQVIQPVIQDPVVNAVELCSSQNANLVECMGKSLNGTSLPVCSLFRNSTIVEKRDDFTEACYTYFALQQNSAALCNRIPIFRNGYSTCVSLVAYQENDTGLCNNLKDPFQIDWCIYNFVANTMNDERVPDPAWCDLIVNEKERLHCQAKIGIPPVSK
;
A
#
# COMPACT_ATOMS: atom_id res chain seq x y z
N MET A 1 -24.69 86.00 5.32
CA MET A 1 -23.86 85.05 6.09
C MET A 1 -24.20 83.56 5.89
N GLY A 2 -25.23 83.17 5.12
CA GLY A 2 -25.64 81.75 5.02
C GLY A 2 -24.89 80.86 4.02
N LYS A 3 -24.50 81.39 2.85
CA LYS A 3 -23.96 80.57 1.75
C LYS A 3 -22.55 80.01 2.01
N GLN A 4 -21.72 80.74 2.76
CA GLN A 4 -20.33 80.37 3.01
C GLN A 4 -20.21 79.19 3.99
N LYS A 5 -21.11 79.10 4.99
CA LYS A 5 -21.17 77.99 5.95
C LYS A 5 -21.68 76.69 5.33
N LEU A 6 -22.56 76.80 4.32
CA LEU A 6 -23.07 75.63 3.60
C LEU A 6 -21.99 74.99 2.73
N PHE A 7 -21.16 75.81 2.07
CA PHE A 7 -20.08 75.33 1.23
C PHE A 7 -19.00 74.59 2.03
N THR A 8 -18.63 75.10 3.20
CA THR A 8 -17.68 74.39 4.07
C THR A 8 -18.25 73.06 4.56
N LEU A 9 -19.53 72.99 4.94
CA LEU A 9 -20.14 71.73 5.40
C LEU A 9 -20.16 70.65 4.29
N LEU A 10 -20.44 71.03 3.05
CA LEU A 10 -20.42 70.12 1.89
C LEU A 10 -19.00 69.63 1.55
N LEU A 11 -17.99 70.49 1.71
CA LEU A 11 -16.60 70.11 1.46
C LEU A 11 -16.10 69.09 2.50
N TRP A 12 -16.43 69.29 3.78
CA TRP A 12 -16.04 68.36 4.85
C TRP A 12 -16.72 67.00 4.71
N THR A 13 -17.99 66.96 4.33
CA THR A 13 -18.70 65.69 4.07
C THR A 13 -18.13 64.94 2.88
N PHE A 14 -17.77 65.65 1.81
CA PHE A 14 -17.13 65.02 0.65
C PHE A 14 -15.75 64.42 1.00
N LEU A 15 -14.93 65.15 1.74
CA LEU A 15 -13.61 64.66 2.19
C LEU A 15 -13.74 63.43 3.11
N PHE A 16 -14.73 63.43 4.01
CA PHE A 16 -14.98 62.28 4.89
C PHE A 16 -15.40 61.05 4.09
N CYS A 17 -16.30 61.21 3.12
CA CYS A 17 -16.74 60.13 2.23
C CYS A 17 -15.57 59.55 1.42
N VAL A 18 -14.71 60.40 0.84
CA VAL A 18 -13.53 59.93 0.07
C VAL A 18 -12.57 59.14 0.97
N SER A 19 -12.32 59.62 2.20
CA SER A 19 -11.44 58.90 3.14
C SER A 19 -11.99 57.54 3.56
N LEU A 20 -13.32 57.44 3.75
CA LEU A 20 -13.99 56.18 4.09
C LEU A 20 -13.91 55.18 2.93
N PHE A 21 -14.10 55.63 1.69
CA PHE A 21 -13.97 54.79 0.49
C PHE A 21 -12.55 54.25 0.31
N ILE A 22 -11.53 55.07 0.56
CA ILE A 22 -10.12 54.63 0.48
C ILE A 22 -9.85 53.56 1.55
N PHE A 23 -10.37 53.72 2.77
CA PHE A 23 -10.18 52.74 3.84
C PHE A 23 -10.83 51.39 3.52
N ILE A 24 -12.05 51.39 2.96
CA ILE A 24 -12.76 50.18 2.54
C ILE A 24 -12.06 49.49 1.38
N ALA A 25 -11.51 50.24 0.43
CA ALA A 25 -10.77 49.66 -0.70
C ALA A 25 -9.43 49.04 -0.27
N CYS A 26 -8.80 49.55 0.79
CA CYS A 26 -7.50 49.08 1.25
C CYS A 26 -7.58 47.85 2.16
N SER A 27 -8.71 47.57 2.82
CA SER A 27 -8.85 46.43 3.73
C SER A 27 -9.03 45.07 3.04
N SER A 28 -8.98 44.99 1.70
CA SER A 28 -9.29 43.78 0.93
C SER A 28 -8.07 43.03 0.36
N GLN A 29 -6.84 43.40 0.72
CA GLN A 29 -5.64 42.63 0.32
C GLN A 29 -4.93 42.06 1.54
N GLU A 30 -5.54 41.05 2.17
CA GLU A 30 -4.80 40.08 2.96
C GLU A 30 -4.34 38.98 2.00
N GLU A 31 -3.17 39.21 1.40
CA GLU A 31 -2.52 38.24 0.52
C GLU A 31 -2.08 37.05 1.38
N GLN A 32 -2.86 35.98 1.34
CA GLN A 32 -2.44 34.73 1.95
C GLN A 32 -1.18 34.25 1.24
N VAL A 33 -0.06 34.34 1.97
CA VAL A 33 1.21 33.71 1.60
C VAL A 33 0.99 32.20 1.65
N ILE A 34 0.54 31.64 0.53
CA ILE A 34 0.52 30.20 0.31
C ILE A 34 1.99 29.79 0.19
N GLN A 35 2.60 29.42 1.31
CA GLN A 35 3.82 28.62 1.26
C GLN A 35 3.48 27.34 0.48
N PRO A 36 4.28 26.94 -0.52
CA PRO A 36 4.07 25.65 -1.14
C PRO A 36 4.29 24.60 -0.07
N VAL A 37 3.19 24.08 0.48
CA VAL A 37 3.22 22.83 1.22
C VAL A 37 3.70 21.83 0.20
N ILE A 38 4.95 21.39 0.32
CA ILE A 38 5.44 20.20 -0.35
C ILE A 38 4.67 19.06 0.31
N GLN A 39 3.42 18.88 -0.10
CA GLN A 39 2.61 17.75 0.31
C GLN A 39 3.30 16.55 -0.29
N ASP A 40 3.95 15.79 0.58
CA ASP A 40 4.49 14.49 0.21
C ASP A 40 3.34 13.70 -0.43
N PRO A 41 3.45 13.33 -1.72
CA PRO A 41 2.39 12.61 -2.43
C PRO A 41 1.99 11.33 -1.70
N VAL A 42 2.85 10.80 -0.83
CA VAL A 42 2.58 9.63 0.01
C VAL A 42 1.59 9.95 1.13
N VAL A 43 1.72 11.12 1.77
CA VAL A 43 0.79 11.54 2.85
C VAL A 43 -0.61 11.74 2.27
N ASN A 44 -0.71 12.39 1.11
CA ASN A 44 -1.98 12.57 0.42
C ASN A 44 -2.57 11.22 -0.04
N ALA A 45 -1.77 10.26 -0.51
CA ALA A 45 -2.27 8.95 -0.91
C ALA A 45 -2.81 8.14 0.29
N VAL A 46 -2.12 8.16 1.42
CA VAL A 46 -2.56 7.46 2.64
C VAL A 46 -3.86 8.07 3.17
N GLU A 47 -3.95 9.40 3.20
CA GLU A 47 -5.15 10.11 3.66
C GLU A 47 -6.34 9.90 2.71
N LEU A 48 -6.09 9.93 1.40
CA LEU A 48 -7.09 9.62 0.37
C LEU A 48 -7.61 8.18 0.52
N CYS A 49 -6.72 7.20 0.74
CA CYS A 49 -7.11 5.81 0.88
C CYS A 49 -7.79 5.50 2.21
N SER A 50 -7.39 6.17 3.30
CA SER A 50 -8.08 6.07 4.59
C SER A 50 -9.48 6.68 4.53
N SER A 51 -9.70 7.72 3.72
CA SER A 51 -11.01 8.37 3.59
C SER A 51 -12.04 7.54 2.83
N GLN A 52 -11.60 6.68 1.90
CA GLN A 52 -12.49 5.90 1.04
C GLN A 52 -12.94 4.56 1.65
N ASN A 53 -12.42 4.21 2.83
CA ASN A 53 -12.63 2.89 3.44
C ASN A 53 -12.33 1.73 2.47
N ALA A 54 -11.51 2.01 1.45
CA ALA A 54 -11.13 1.09 0.41
C ALA A 54 -10.02 0.18 0.94
N ASN A 55 -9.89 -1.02 0.37
CA ASN A 55 -8.73 -1.84 0.65
C ASN A 55 -7.47 -1.04 0.28
N LEU A 56 -6.67 -0.71 1.30
CA LEU A 56 -5.49 0.16 1.17
C LEU A 56 -4.55 -0.35 0.06
N VAL A 57 -4.50 -1.67 -0.17
CA VAL A 57 -3.75 -2.31 -1.24
C VAL A 57 -4.28 -1.95 -2.63
N GLU A 58 -5.60 -1.99 -2.83
CA GLU A 58 -6.24 -1.65 -4.11
C GLU A 58 -6.10 -0.16 -4.42
N CYS A 59 -6.23 0.68 -3.38
CA CYS A 59 -6.12 2.12 -3.50
C CYS A 59 -4.69 2.55 -3.84
N MET A 60 -3.67 1.94 -3.23
CA MET A 60 -2.28 2.19 -3.60
C MET A 60 -1.93 1.66 -5.00
N GLY A 61 -2.46 0.50 -5.40
CA GLY A 61 -2.25 -0.06 -6.73
C GLY A 61 -2.74 0.86 -7.85
N LYS A 62 -3.91 1.51 -7.65
CA LYS A 62 -4.47 2.49 -8.60
C LYS A 62 -3.72 3.82 -8.62
N SER A 63 -3.20 4.28 -7.48
CA SER A 63 -2.54 5.58 -7.37
C SER A 63 -1.10 5.59 -7.92
N LEU A 64 -0.40 4.44 -7.87
CA LEU A 64 1.05 4.39 -8.13
C LEU A 64 1.47 4.03 -9.57
N ASN A 65 0.53 3.82 -10.50
CA ASN A 65 0.77 3.66 -11.95
C ASN A 65 2.07 2.90 -12.31
N GLY A 66 2.32 1.77 -11.63
CA GLY A 66 3.44 0.86 -11.90
C GLY A 66 4.83 1.30 -11.41
N THR A 67 5.00 2.50 -10.85
CA THR A 67 6.32 3.00 -10.42
C THR A 67 6.31 3.44 -8.96
N SER A 68 6.66 2.56 -8.03
CA SER A 68 7.61 2.86 -6.93
C SER A 68 7.59 1.82 -5.79
N LEU A 69 8.56 0.90 -5.85
CA LEU A 69 9.06 0.17 -4.67
C LEU A 69 9.33 1.05 -3.41
N PRO A 70 9.78 2.33 -3.54
CA PRO A 70 10.03 3.19 -2.38
C PRO A 70 8.87 3.32 -1.39
N VAL A 71 7.62 3.19 -1.85
CA VAL A 71 6.44 3.41 -0.99
C VAL A 71 6.35 2.37 0.12
N CYS A 72 6.65 1.09 -0.14
CA CYS A 72 6.62 0.05 0.89
C CYS A 72 7.63 0.31 2.03
N SER A 73 8.74 1.00 1.73
CA SER A 73 9.77 1.29 2.72
C SER A 73 9.42 2.43 3.67
N LEU A 74 8.54 3.34 3.27
CA LEU A 74 8.11 4.48 4.09
C LEU A 74 7.28 4.02 5.30
N PHE A 75 6.54 2.93 5.15
CA PHE A 75 5.77 2.35 6.25
C PHE A 75 6.64 1.74 7.33
N ARG A 76 7.88 1.32 7.01
CA ARG A 76 8.82 0.80 8.00
C ARG A 76 9.20 1.85 9.04
N ASN A 77 9.10 3.14 8.74
CA ASN A 77 9.64 4.24 9.56
C ASN A 77 8.61 5.09 10.33
N SER A 78 7.31 4.78 10.27
CA SER A 78 6.31 5.51 11.09
C SER A 78 6.52 5.21 12.60
N THR A 79 5.72 5.74 13.51
CA THR A 79 5.85 5.47 14.97
C THR A 79 4.70 4.64 15.54
N ILE A 80 3.83 4.11 14.67
CA ILE A 80 2.67 3.27 15.02
C ILE A 80 3.11 1.80 14.96
N VAL A 81 3.43 1.18 16.10
CA VAL A 81 4.32 -0.01 16.17
C VAL A 81 3.59 -1.36 16.04
N GLU A 82 2.28 -1.47 16.28
CA GLU A 82 1.69 -2.80 16.50
C GLU A 82 0.94 -3.43 15.30
N LYS A 83 0.70 -2.71 14.20
CA LYS A 83 -0.01 -3.23 13.00
C LYS A 83 0.78 -3.11 11.68
N ARG A 84 2.06 -2.78 11.77
CA ARG A 84 2.84 -2.29 10.64
C ARG A 84 3.40 -3.39 9.75
N ASP A 85 3.70 -4.52 10.35
CA ASP A 85 4.48 -5.53 9.65
C ASP A 85 3.62 -6.27 8.63
N ASP A 86 2.34 -6.52 8.94
CA ASP A 86 1.35 -7.09 8.01
C ASP A 86 1.19 -6.21 6.77
N PHE A 87 1.22 -4.89 6.95
CA PHE A 87 1.11 -3.96 5.83
C PHE A 87 2.36 -3.99 4.94
N THR A 88 3.54 -4.04 5.55
CA THR A 88 4.81 -4.10 4.82
C THR A 88 4.90 -5.40 4.00
N GLU A 89 4.47 -6.52 4.60
CA GLU A 89 4.37 -7.83 3.96
C GLU A 89 3.40 -7.81 2.77
N ALA A 90 2.18 -7.29 2.97
CA ALA A 90 1.20 -7.17 1.91
C ALA A 90 1.69 -6.29 0.75
N CYS A 91 2.37 -5.18 1.06
CA CYS A 91 2.91 -4.25 0.06
C CYS A 91 3.96 -4.93 -0.82
N TYR A 92 4.97 -5.57 -0.23
CA TYR A 92 5.99 -6.28 -1.01
C TYR A 92 5.42 -7.46 -1.78
N THR A 93 4.47 -8.20 -1.18
CA THR A 93 3.79 -9.31 -1.86
C THR A 93 3.03 -8.83 -3.10
N TYR A 94 2.28 -7.73 -2.98
CA TYR A 94 1.57 -7.14 -4.12
C TYR A 94 2.54 -6.79 -5.26
N PHE A 95 3.64 -6.08 -4.98
CA PHE A 95 4.60 -5.73 -6.02
C PHE A 95 5.35 -6.93 -6.58
N ALA A 96 5.65 -7.94 -5.75
CA ALA A 96 6.24 -9.20 -6.19
C ALA A 96 5.35 -9.89 -7.23
N LEU A 97 4.03 -9.91 -7.02
CA LEU A 97 3.06 -10.48 -7.95
C LEU A 97 2.90 -9.63 -9.22
N GLN A 98 2.81 -8.31 -9.10
CA GLN A 98 2.71 -7.42 -10.27
C GLN A 98 3.93 -7.51 -11.18
N GLN A 99 5.12 -7.73 -10.60
CA GLN A 99 6.38 -7.78 -11.34
C GLN A 99 6.86 -9.20 -11.62
N ASN A 100 6.12 -10.25 -11.21
CA ASN A 100 6.57 -11.64 -11.26
C ASN A 100 8.01 -11.79 -10.72
N SER A 101 8.29 -11.25 -9.54
CA SER A 101 9.65 -11.20 -9.00
C SER A 101 9.71 -11.62 -7.53
N ALA A 102 10.09 -12.88 -7.31
CA ALA A 102 10.31 -13.42 -5.97
C ALA A 102 11.44 -12.71 -5.22
N ALA A 103 12.34 -12.02 -5.93
CA ALA A 103 13.40 -11.21 -5.33
C ALA A 103 12.84 -10.07 -4.45
N LEU A 104 11.64 -9.58 -4.74
CA LEU A 104 10.96 -8.56 -3.92
C LEU A 104 10.53 -9.10 -2.55
N CYS A 105 10.22 -10.40 -2.47
CA CYS A 105 9.89 -11.05 -1.20
C CYS A 105 11.06 -10.98 -0.21
N ASN A 106 12.32 -10.90 -0.67
CA ASN A 106 13.50 -10.79 0.21
C ASN A 106 13.52 -9.51 1.08
N ARG A 107 12.61 -8.55 0.82
CA ARG A 107 12.44 -7.36 1.65
C ARG A 107 11.56 -7.62 2.89
N ILE A 108 10.82 -8.73 2.89
CA ILE A 108 10.04 -9.22 4.03
C ILE A 108 10.99 -9.93 5.01
N PRO A 109 10.90 -9.67 6.32
CA PRO A 109 11.72 -10.37 7.31
C PRO A 109 11.55 -11.89 7.23
N ILE A 110 12.66 -12.63 7.10
CA ILE A 110 12.66 -14.10 6.89
C ILE A 110 11.99 -14.85 8.04
N PHE A 111 12.07 -14.35 9.27
CA PHE A 111 11.47 -15.01 10.45
C PHE A 111 9.94 -14.97 10.47
N ARG A 112 9.31 -14.41 9.43
CA ARG A 112 7.87 -14.29 9.30
C ARG A 112 7.34 -15.18 8.21
N ASN A 113 6.15 -15.72 8.46
CA ASN A 113 5.41 -16.50 7.47
C ASN A 113 5.09 -15.69 6.21
N GLY A 114 5.10 -14.36 6.29
CA GLY A 114 4.93 -13.49 5.12
C GLY A 114 5.97 -13.70 4.03
N TYR A 115 7.21 -14.06 4.37
CA TYR A 115 8.26 -14.29 3.37
C TYR A 115 7.96 -15.52 2.50
N SER A 116 7.74 -16.68 3.12
CA SER A 116 7.39 -17.92 2.43
C SER A 116 6.04 -17.82 1.72
N THR A 117 5.08 -17.08 2.30
CA THR A 117 3.78 -16.80 1.66
C THR A 117 3.96 -15.99 0.38
N CYS A 118 4.74 -14.89 0.42
CA CYS A 118 5.06 -14.08 -0.75
C CYS A 118 5.69 -14.93 -1.86
N VAL A 119 6.71 -15.72 -1.53
CA VAL A 119 7.39 -16.60 -2.51
C VAL A 119 6.42 -17.62 -3.09
N SER A 120 5.55 -18.22 -2.26
CA SER A 120 4.56 -19.21 -2.73
C SER A 120 3.55 -18.65 -3.72
N LEU A 121 3.13 -17.39 -3.54
CA LEU A 121 2.19 -16.72 -4.44
C LEU A 121 2.85 -16.36 -5.78
N VAL A 122 4.12 -15.93 -5.76
CA VAL A 122 4.86 -15.68 -7.01
C VAL A 122 5.12 -16.99 -7.74
N ALA A 123 5.57 -18.03 -7.03
CA ALA A 123 5.73 -19.39 -7.54
C ALA A 123 4.44 -19.85 -8.24
N TYR A 124 3.31 -19.68 -7.56
CA TYR A 124 1.98 -20.02 -8.06
C TYR A 124 1.62 -19.30 -9.36
N GLN A 125 1.85 -17.99 -9.42
CA GLN A 125 1.56 -17.16 -10.58
C GLN A 125 2.45 -17.51 -11.79
N GLU A 126 3.72 -17.87 -11.53
CA GLU A 126 4.66 -18.33 -12.56
C GLU A 126 4.53 -19.82 -12.87
N ASN A 127 3.73 -20.57 -12.11
CA ASN A 127 3.63 -22.03 -12.15
C ASN A 127 5.01 -22.71 -12.00
N ASP A 128 5.88 -22.16 -11.14
CA ASP A 128 7.24 -22.64 -10.89
C ASP A 128 7.46 -22.96 -9.40
N THR A 129 7.31 -24.23 -9.03
CA THR A 129 7.60 -24.72 -7.67
C THR A 129 9.07 -24.64 -7.29
N GLY A 130 9.98 -24.51 -8.28
CA GLY A 130 11.41 -24.34 -8.07
C GLY A 130 11.74 -23.09 -7.26
N LEU A 131 10.89 -22.06 -7.30
CA LEU A 131 11.03 -20.87 -6.47
C LEU A 131 10.96 -21.17 -4.96
N CYS A 132 10.14 -22.14 -4.53
CA CYS A 132 10.07 -22.56 -3.13
C CYS A 132 11.36 -23.26 -2.66
N ASN A 133 12.06 -23.97 -3.55
CA ASN A 133 13.32 -24.67 -3.22
C ASN A 133 14.49 -23.72 -2.91
N ASN A 134 14.35 -22.42 -3.25
CA ASN A 134 15.35 -21.40 -2.94
C ASN A 134 15.27 -20.92 -1.47
N LEU A 135 14.22 -21.30 -0.74
CA LEU A 135 14.10 -21.02 0.68
C LEU A 135 15.11 -21.85 1.46
N LYS A 136 15.65 -21.29 2.55
CA LYS A 136 16.72 -21.94 3.32
C LYS A 136 16.21 -22.83 4.45
N ASP A 137 15.05 -22.48 4.98
CA ASP A 137 14.46 -23.16 6.13
C ASP A 137 13.50 -24.25 5.65
N PRO A 138 13.66 -25.52 6.08
CA PRO A 138 12.80 -26.63 5.63
C PRO A 138 11.31 -26.39 5.91
N PHE A 139 10.98 -25.79 7.05
CA PHE A 139 9.58 -25.48 7.37
C PHE A 139 9.02 -24.42 6.42
N GLN A 140 9.81 -23.43 6.00
CA GLN A 140 9.41 -22.46 4.98
C GLN A 140 9.24 -23.09 3.59
N ILE A 141 10.11 -24.05 3.22
CA ILE A 141 9.98 -24.81 1.96
C ILE A 141 8.65 -25.56 1.97
N ASP A 142 8.41 -26.35 3.02
CA ASP A 142 7.20 -27.17 3.16
C ASP A 142 5.93 -26.30 3.12
N TRP A 143 5.93 -25.18 3.86
CA TRP A 143 4.83 -24.20 3.84
C TRP A 143 4.61 -23.58 2.45
N CYS A 144 5.69 -23.25 1.74
CA CYS A 144 5.63 -22.67 0.41
C CYS A 144 4.99 -23.63 -0.60
N ILE A 145 5.46 -24.89 -0.62
CA ILE A 145 4.91 -25.95 -1.48
C ILE A 145 3.45 -26.23 -1.12
N TYR A 146 3.12 -26.32 0.16
CA TYR A 146 1.75 -26.57 0.61
C TYR A 146 0.79 -25.46 0.14
N ASN A 147 1.17 -24.19 0.27
CA ASN A 147 0.37 -23.07 -0.23
C ASN A 147 0.26 -23.04 -1.75
N PHE A 148 1.34 -23.35 -2.47
CA PHE A 148 1.32 -23.47 -3.93
C PHE A 148 0.28 -24.50 -4.39
N VAL A 149 0.28 -25.70 -3.78
CA VAL A 149 -0.68 -26.77 -4.08
C VAL A 149 -2.10 -26.31 -3.74
N ALA A 150 -2.29 -25.69 -2.56
CA ALA A 150 -3.60 -25.21 -2.13
C ALA A 150 -4.19 -24.16 -3.08
N ASN A 151 -3.37 -23.20 -3.53
CA ASN A 151 -3.81 -22.19 -4.50
C ASN A 151 -4.14 -22.81 -5.87
N THR A 152 -3.38 -23.82 -6.30
CA THR A 152 -3.67 -24.55 -7.54
C THR A 152 -5.02 -25.24 -7.51
N MET A 153 -5.38 -25.83 -6.38
CA MET A 153 -6.70 -26.44 -6.20
C MET A 153 -7.84 -25.43 -6.23
N ASN A 154 -7.62 -24.23 -5.68
CA ASN A 154 -8.64 -23.17 -5.64
C ASN A 154 -8.99 -22.65 -7.05
N ASP A 155 -8.04 -22.69 -7.99
CA ASP A 155 -8.25 -22.29 -9.38
C ASP A 155 -8.71 -23.44 -10.29
N GLU A 156 -9.29 -24.49 -9.69
CA GLU A 156 -9.79 -25.70 -10.38
C GLU A 156 -8.72 -26.43 -11.23
N ARG A 157 -7.45 -26.09 -11.05
CA ARG A 157 -6.33 -26.79 -11.68
C ARG A 157 -6.03 -28.07 -10.90
N VAL A 158 -5.65 -29.12 -11.63
CA VAL A 158 -5.23 -30.38 -11.01
C VAL A 158 -3.77 -30.23 -10.59
N PRO A 159 -3.46 -30.24 -9.28
CA PRO A 159 -2.08 -30.18 -8.83
C PRO A 159 -1.33 -31.46 -9.18
N ASP A 160 -0.04 -31.34 -9.53
CA ASP A 160 0.82 -32.49 -9.77
C ASP A 160 1.14 -33.20 -8.43
N PRO A 161 0.84 -34.51 -8.30
CA PRO A 161 1.25 -35.34 -7.17
C PRO A 161 2.70 -35.16 -6.74
N ALA A 162 3.61 -34.99 -7.71
CA ALA A 162 5.04 -34.88 -7.46
C ALA A 162 5.41 -33.62 -6.67
N TRP A 163 4.55 -32.60 -6.64
CA TRP A 163 4.80 -31.42 -5.82
C TRP A 163 4.77 -31.73 -4.32
N CYS A 164 3.88 -32.62 -3.87
CA CYS A 164 3.85 -33.01 -2.46
C CYS A 164 5.13 -33.77 -2.05
N ASP A 165 5.81 -34.44 -2.98
CA ASP A 165 7.05 -35.16 -2.70
C ASP A 165 8.24 -34.22 -2.40
N LEU A 166 8.11 -32.93 -2.74
CA LEU A 166 9.07 -31.89 -2.38
C LEU A 166 8.97 -31.48 -0.90
N ILE A 167 7.90 -31.86 -0.19
CA ILE A 167 7.73 -31.58 1.23
C ILE A 167 8.61 -32.53 2.05
N VAL A 168 9.49 -31.94 2.86
CA VAL A 168 10.47 -32.62 3.70
C VAL A 168 9.79 -33.29 4.89
N ASN A 169 8.88 -32.57 5.56
CA ASN A 169 8.13 -33.11 6.69
C ASN A 169 7.13 -34.18 6.24
N GLU A 170 7.32 -35.43 6.68
CA GLU A 170 6.49 -36.56 6.28
C GLU A 170 5.01 -36.37 6.62
N LYS A 171 4.69 -35.77 7.77
CA LYS A 171 3.30 -35.51 8.18
C LYS A 171 2.63 -34.50 7.25
N GLU A 172 3.33 -33.44 6.87
CA GLU A 172 2.81 -32.42 5.96
C GLU A 172 2.72 -32.95 4.53
N ARG A 173 3.68 -33.77 4.09
CA ARG A 173 3.62 -34.47 2.80
C ARG A 173 2.39 -35.37 2.70
N LEU A 174 2.14 -36.19 3.71
CA LEU A 174 0.94 -37.04 3.76
C LEU A 174 -0.34 -36.20 3.77
N HIS A 175 -0.35 -35.07 4.48
CA HIS A 175 -1.48 -34.15 4.48
C HIS A 175 -1.72 -33.53 3.11
N CYS A 176 -0.66 -33.11 2.41
CA CYS A 176 -0.70 -32.61 1.04
C CYS A 176 -1.26 -33.68 0.08
N GLN A 177 -0.72 -34.89 0.11
CA GLN A 177 -1.17 -36.02 -0.72
C GLN A 177 -2.65 -36.36 -0.48
N ALA A 178 -3.07 -36.43 0.78
CA ALA A 178 -4.47 -36.66 1.13
C ALA A 178 -5.40 -35.55 0.60
N LYS A 179 -4.95 -34.29 0.67
CA LYS A 179 -5.71 -33.12 0.18
C LYS A 179 -5.94 -33.18 -1.33
N ILE A 180 -4.98 -33.68 -2.09
CA ILE A 180 -5.10 -33.87 -3.55
C ILE A 180 -5.68 -35.24 -3.95
N GLY A 181 -6.16 -36.03 -2.99
CA GLY A 181 -6.87 -37.29 -3.24
C GLY A 181 -5.98 -38.51 -3.47
N ILE A 182 -4.69 -38.45 -3.11
CA ILE A 182 -3.78 -39.60 -3.19
C ILE A 182 -3.89 -40.42 -1.89
N PRO A 183 -4.23 -41.71 -1.97
CA PRO A 183 -4.27 -42.57 -0.78
C PRO A 183 -2.86 -42.80 -0.23
N PRO A 184 -2.70 -42.93 1.11
CA PRO A 184 -1.41 -43.26 1.70
C PRO A 184 -0.96 -44.64 1.21
N VAL A 185 0.28 -44.74 0.74
CA VAL A 185 0.88 -46.03 0.37
C VAL A 185 1.16 -46.81 1.65
N SER A 186 0.38 -47.87 1.92
CA SER A 186 0.67 -48.79 3.01
C SER A 186 2.00 -49.50 2.73
N LYS A 187 3.04 -49.19 3.51
CA LYS A 187 4.29 -49.94 3.52
C LYS A 187 4.11 -51.30 4.16
#